data_AF-A0A7S1RWU7-F1
#
_entry.id   AF-A0A7S1RWU7-F1
#
_cell.length_a   1.000
_cell.length_b   1.000
_cell.length_c   1.000
_cell.angle_alpha   90.00
_cell.angle_beta   90.00
_cell.angle_gamma   90.00
#
_symmetry.space_group_name_H-M   'P 1'
#
loop_
_entity.id
_entity.type
_entity.pdbx_description
1 polymer ?
#
loop_
_entity_poly.entity_id
_entity_poly.type
_entity_poly.pdbx_seq_one_letter_code
_entity_poly.pdbx_strand_id
1 'polypeptide(L)'
;LFADDPGRLGLKQTLEKEDAKVQPKVKKIRVLAEMRRRQICVMIARLPGGKETADALTHMDTRRLNSEQVELLLLNAPPLDEVQLMRKAQEEHTVDELNVWDTAEDFILSLIEVPRYLLRLQ
;
A
#
# COMPACT_ATOMS: atom_id res chain seq x y z
N LEU A 1 55.00 -36.83 -28.76
CA LEU A 1 54.52 -38.15 -28.30
C LEU A 1 53.40 -37.89 -27.31
N PHE A 2 52.28 -38.57 -27.51
CA PHE A 2 51.00 -38.45 -26.81
C PHE A 2 51.04 -38.93 -25.34
N ALA A 3 49.91 -38.69 -24.65
CA ALA A 3 49.35 -39.34 -23.45
C ALA A 3 49.46 -38.52 -22.14
N ASP A 4 48.42 -38.31 -21.32
CA ASP A 4 46.99 -38.66 -21.39
C ASP A 4 46.28 -37.86 -20.27
N ASP A 5 45.07 -37.39 -20.54
CA ASP A 5 44.09 -36.85 -19.57
C ASP A 5 43.56 -38.01 -18.70
N PRO A 6 43.13 -37.81 -17.44
CA PRO A 6 41.68 -37.67 -17.29
C PRO A 6 41.24 -36.88 -16.04
N GLY A 7 40.23 -36.03 -16.18
CA GLY A 7 39.23 -35.95 -15.10
C GLY A 7 38.67 -34.59 -14.73
N ARG A 8 38.33 -33.74 -15.69
CA ARG A 8 37.24 -32.77 -15.45
C ARG A 8 36.03 -33.07 -16.30
N LEU A 9 35.40 -34.19 -15.92
CA LEU A 9 33.95 -34.33 -15.88
C LEU A 9 33.32 -33.05 -15.32
N GLY A 10 32.63 -32.34 -16.20
CA GLY A 10 31.85 -31.16 -15.88
C GLY A 10 30.84 -30.84 -16.97
N LEU A 11 30.35 -31.86 -17.67
CA LEU A 11 29.10 -31.78 -18.42
C LEU A 11 27.98 -31.45 -17.45
N LYS A 12 27.52 -30.19 -17.49
CA LYS A 12 26.11 -29.86 -17.30
C LYS A 12 25.70 -28.82 -18.34
N GLN A 13 25.38 -29.35 -19.53
CA GLN A 13 24.27 -28.82 -20.31
C GLN A 13 23.00 -28.95 -19.47
N THR A 14 22.36 -27.81 -19.22
CA THR A 14 20.92 -27.51 -19.34
C THR A 14 20.86 -26.02 -19.01
N LEU A 15 20.73 -25.07 -19.94
CA LEU A 15 19.69 -24.95 -20.97
C LEU A 15 18.32 -25.37 -20.47
N GLU A 16 17.98 -24.90 -19.28
CA GLU A 16 16.60 -24.60 -18.90
C GLU A 16 16.61 -23.13 -18.48
N LYS A 17 16.59 -22.23 -19.47
CA LYS A 17 15.87 -20.97 -19.28
C LYS A 17 14.41 -21.39 -19.16
N GLU A 18 14.03 -21.79 -17.94
CA GLU A 18 12.62 -21.81 -17.58
C GLU A 18 12.07 -20.46 -17.99
N ASP A 19 11.00 -20.50 -18.77
CA ASP A 19 10.14 -19.37 -19.03
C ASP A 19 9.81 -18.71 -17.70
N ALA A 20 10.61 -17.70 -17.33
CA ALA A 20 10.25 -16.74 -16.32
C ALA A 20 9.01 -16.06 -16.91
N LYS A 21 7.84 -16.64 -16.62
CA LYS A 21 6.56 -15.96 -16.73
C LYS A 21 6.80 -14.62 -16.09
N VAL A 22 6.97 -13.60 -16.92
CA VAL A 22 7.03 -12.21 -16.50
C VAL A 22 5.62 -11.94 -16.00
N GLN A 23 5.36 -12.36 -14.76
CA GLN A 23 4.16 -11.96 -14.06
C GLN A 23 4.22 -10.43 -14.11
N PRO A 24 3.19 -9.79 -14.69
CA PRO A 24 3.25 -8.35 -14.86
C PRO A 24 3.36 -7.76 -13.45
N LYS A 25 4.49 -7.10 -13.19
CA LYS A 25 4.78 -6.54 -11.86
C LYS A 25 3.80 -5.41 -11.63
N VAL A 26 2.80 -5.65 -10.77
CA VAL A 26 1.87 -4.62 -10.33
C VAL A 26 2.67 -3.46 -9.74
N LYS A 27 2.55 -2.29 -10.35
CA LYS A 27 3.16 -1.03 -9.93
C LYS A 27 2.29 -0.39 -8.85
N LYS A 28 2.91 0.05 -7.77
CA LYS A 28 2.23 0.77 -6.70
C LYS A 28 2.32 2.28 -6.90
N ILE A 29 1.17 2.94 -6.97
CA ILE A 29 1.06 4.39 -7.02
C ILE A 29 1.36 4.94 -5.63
N ARG A 30 2.31 5.88 -5.58
CA ARG A 30 2.96 6.35 -4.38
C ARG A 30 3.14 7.85 -4.47
N VAL A 31 2.43 8.58 -3.62
CA VAL A 31 2.32 10.04 -3.70
C VAL A 31 2.84 10.67 -2.41
N LEU A 32 2.59 10.02 -1.29
CA LEU A 32 3.05 10.48 0.00
C LEU A 32 4.55 10.23 0.17
N ALA A 33 5.21 11.09 0.95
CA ALA A 33 6.59 10.91 1.34
C ALA A 33 6.77 9.58 2.10
N GLU A 34 7.95 8.96 1.98
CA GLU A 34 8.19 7.63 2.56
C GLU A 34 7.98 7.60 4.08
N MET A 35 8.46 8.61 4.81
CA MET A 35 8.29 8.72 6.26
C MET A 35 6.79 8.80 6.64
N ARG A 36 6.01 9.58 5.88
CA ARG A 36 4.58 9.73 6.09
C ARG A 36 3.82 8.43 5.83
N ARG A 37 4.14 7.72 4.75
CA ARG A 37 3.58 6.39 4.49
C ARG A 37 3.86 5.41 5.63
N ARG A 38 5.10 5.36 6.14
CA ARG A 38 5.43 4.48 7.27
C ARG A 38 4.60 4.80 8.50
N GLN A 39 4.42 6.08 8.82
CA GLN A 39 3.57 6.52 9.93
C GLN A 39 2.13 6.04 9.75
N ILE A 40 1.56 6.22 8.55
CA ILE A 40 0.20 5.77 8.21
C ILE A 40 0.10 4.24 8.29
N CYS A 41 1.07 3.49 7.76
CA CYS A 41 1.07 2.03 7.85
C CYS A 41 1.14 1.53 9.30
N VAL A 42 1.94 2.18 10.16
CA VAL A 42 2.00 1.86 11.60
C VAL A 42 0.66 2.15 12.28
N MET A 43 0.00 3.25 11.92
CA MET A 43 -1.35 3.53 12.40
C MET A 43 -2.35 2.47 11.95
N ILE A 44 -2.37 2.12 10.65
CA ILE A 44 -3.28 1.11 10.10
C ILE A 44 -3.12 -0.23 10.81
N ALA A 45 -1.89 -0.62 11.16
CA ALA A 45 -1.62 -1.85 11.90
C ALA A 45 -2.23 -1.88 13.32
N ARG A 46 -2.63 -0.72 13.87
CA ARG A 46 -3.29 -0.58 15.19
C ARG A 46 -4.81 -0.45 15.09
N LEU A 47 -5.34 -0.30 13.89
CA LEU A 47 -6.77 -0.19 13.61
C LEU A 47 -7.35 -1.59 13.31
N PRO A 48 -8.67 -1.80 13.48
CA PRO A 48 -9.31 -3.08 13.16
C PRO A 48 -9.26 -3.43 11.66
N GLY A 49 -8.86 -2.48 10.81
CA GLY A 49 -8.65 -2.63 9.38
C GLY A 49 -8.96 -1.32 8.65
N GLY A 50 -8.29 -1.05 7.53
CA GLY A 50 -8.47 0.23 6.80
C GLY A 50 -9.90 0.45 6.32
N LYS A 51 -10.45 -0.54 5.62
CA LYS A 51 -11.84 -0.53 5.14
C LYS A 51 -12.85 -0.50 6.28
N GLU A 52 -12.62 -1.31 7.32
CA GLU A 52 -13.48 -1.35 8.50
C GLU A 52 -13.53 -0.02 9.25
N THR A 53 -12.41 0.69 9.30
CA THR A 53 -12.31 2.01 9.91
C THR A 53 -13.08 3.05 9.08
N ALA A 54 -12.89 3.06 7.75
CA ALA A 54 -13.63 3.96 6.87
C ALA A 54 -15.15 3.69 6.95
N ASP A 55 -15.56 2.43 7.01
CA ASP A 55 -16.95 2.04 7.20
C ASP A 55 -17.50 2.48 8.56
N ALA A 56 -16.72 2.29 9.64
CA ALA A 56 -17.10 2.73 10.99
C ALA A 56 -17.29 4.25 11.07
N LEU A 57 -16.40 5.02 10.45
CA LEU A 57 -16.53 6.49 10.33
C LEU A 57 -17.70 6.90 9.44
N THR A 58 -18.01 6.11 8.41
CA THR A 58 -19.14 6.36 7.52
C THR A 58 -20.48 6.20 8.24
N HIS A 59 -20.57 5.23 9.16
CA HIS A 59 -21.80 4.91 9.91
C HIS A 59 -21.82 5.47 11.34
N MET A 60 -20.78 6.22 11.75
CA MET A 60 -20.59 6.69 13.13
C MET A 60 -20.71 5.56 14.16
N ASP A 61 -20.16 4.39 13.83
CA ASP A 61 -20.24 3.21 14.68
C ASP A 61 -19.20 3.27 15.81
N THR A 62 -19.63 3.82 16.95
CA THR A 62 -18.81 3.98 18.15
C THR A 62 -18.48 2.66 18.86
N ARG A 63 -19.03 1.53 18.41
CA ARG A 63 -18.71 0.21 18.98
C ARG A 63 -17.51 -0.44 18.30
N ARG A 64 -17.16 0.00 17.09
CA ARG A 64 -16.07 -0.58 16.29
C ARG A 64 -14.73 0.12 16.45
N LEU A 65 -14.75 1.41 16.80
CA LEU A 65 -13.55 2.19 17.11
C LEU A 65 -13.55 2.57 18.59
N ASN A 66 -12.49 2.21 19.29
CA ASN A 66 -12.30 2.63 20.68
C ASN A 66 -11.67 4.04 20.73
N SER A 67 -11.68 4.68 21.91
CA SER A 67 -11.20 6.05 22.09
C SER A 67 -9.75 6.24 21.64
N GLU A 68 -8.87 5.28 21.95
CA GLU A 68 -7.45 5.32 21.56
C GLU A 68 -7.27 5.30 20.04
N GLN A 69 -8.10 4.53 19.32
CA GLN A 69 -8.06 4.46 17.86
C GLN A 69 -8.59 5.76 17.21
N VAL A 70 -9.62 6.37 17.79
CA VAL A 70 -10.13 7.68 17.35
C VAL A 70 -9.08 8.77 17.55
N GLU A 71 -8.44 8.81 18.72
CA GLU A 71 -7.32 9.73 18.98
C GLU A 71 -6.16 9.51 18.01
N LEU A 72 -5.81 8.24 17.74
CA LEU A 72 -4.76 7.91 16.78
C LEU A 72 -5.11 8.40 15.37
N LEU A 73 -6.36 8.27 14.94
CA LEU A 73 -6.86 8.77 13.66
C LEU A 73 -6.82 10.31 13.61
N LEU A 74 -7.20 10.98 14.69
CA LEU A 74 -7.12 12.44 14.80
C LEU A 74 -5.68 12.95 14.71
N LEU A 75 -4.75 12.31 15.41
CA LEU A 75 -3.32 12.66 15.40
C LEU A 75 -2.67 12.47 14.02
N ASN A 76 -3.21 11.58 13.20
CA ASN A 76 -2.68 11.26 11.88
C ASN A 76 -3.54 11.76 10.73
N ALA A 77 -4.60 12.53 11.03
CA ALA A 77 -5.51 13.05 10.02
C ALA A 77 -4.71 13.82 8.95
N PRO A 78 -4.96 13.56 7.65
CA PRO A 78 -4.23 14.23 6.58
C PRO A 78 -4.49 15.74 6.63
N PRO A 79 -3.46 16.60 6.62
CA PRO A 79 -3.63 18.03 6.47
C PRO A 79 -4.20 18.37 5.08
N LEU A 80 -4.73 19.59 4.93
CA LEU A 80 -5.40 20.01 3.69
C LEU A 80 -4.50 19.86 2.45
N ASP A 81 -3.21 20.14 2.57
CA ASP A 81 -2.24 20.00 1.47
C ASP A 81 -2.10 18.54 1.01
N GLU A 82 -2.07 17.58 1.95
CA GLU A 82 -2.08 16.15 1.63
C GLU A 82 -3.39 15.74 0.96
N VAL A 83 -4.53 16.25 1.43
CA VAL A 83 -5.83 15.98 0.82
C VAL A 83 -5.87 16.46 -0.63
N GLN A 84 -5.41 17.68 -0.90
CA GLN A 84 -5.34 18.23 -2.26
C GLN A 84 -4.39 17.43 -3.15
N LEU A 85 -3.22 17.05 -2.62
CA LEU A 85 -2.25 16.22 -3.31
C LEU A 85 -2.84 14.87 -3.70
N MET A 86 -3.56 14.22 -2.78
CA MET A 86 -4.21 12.92 -3.01
C MET A 86 -5.34 13.03 -4.04
N ARG A 87 -6.16 14.09 -4.00
CA ARG A 87 -7.21 14.34 -5.00
C ARG A 87 -6.63 14.56 -6.39
N LYS A 88 -5.58 15.36 -6.50
CA LYS A 88 -4.88 15.58 -7.78
C LYS A 88 -4.30 14.27 -8.32
N ALA A 89 -3.66 13.48 -7.46
CA ALA A 89 -3.14 12.18 -7.87
C ALA A 89 -4.25 11.20 -8.29
N GLN A 90 -5.42 11.26 -7.67
CA GLN A 90 -6.60 10.46 -8.06
C GLN A 90 -7.11 10.82 -9.47
N GLU A 91 -6.97 12.07 -9.89
CA GLU A 91 -7.31 12.53 -11.25
C GLU A 91 -6.22 12.19 -12.28
N GLU A 92 -4.95 12.25 -11.88
CA GLU A 92 -3.79 12.02 -12.77
C GLU A 92 -3.50 10.53 -13.00
N HIS A 93 -3.79 9.67 -12.01
CA HIS A 93 -3.47 8.25 -12.08
C HIS A 93 -4.71 7.40 -12.39
N THR A 94 -4.63 6.61 -13.45
CA THR A 94 -5.61 5.55 -13.73
C THR A 94 -5.24 4.29 -12.95
N VAL A 95 -6.19 3.81 -12.13
CA VAL A 95 -6.06 2.53 -11.41
C VAL A 95 -6.47 1.41 -12.36
N ASP A 96 -5.60 0.43 -12.57
CA ASP A 96 -5.84 -0.74 -13.42
C ASP A 96 -5.24 -2.00 -12.77
N GLU A 97 -5.34 -3.15 -13.44
CA GLU A 97 -4.83 -4.45 -12.93
C GLU A 97 -3.32 -4.43 -12.62
N LEU A 98 -2.57 -3.48 -13.21
CA LEU A 98 -1.13 -3.33 -13.07
C LEU A 98 -0.73 -2.07 -12.32
N ASN A 99 -1.66 -1.18 -11.98
CA ASN A 99 -1.41 0.08 -11.29
C ASN A 99 -2.40 0.23 -10.14
N VAL A 100 -1.94 -0.07 -8.93
CA VAL A 100 -2.76 -0.03 -7.71
C VAL A 100 -2.20 0.98 -6.72
N TRP A 101 -3.05 1.57 -5.88
CA TRP A 101 -2.59 2.43 -4.79
C TRP A 101 -1.76 1.63 -3.78
N ASP A 102 -0.71 2.26 -3.24
CA ASP A 102 -0.04 1.71 -2.06
C ASP A 102 -0.97 1.82 -0.83
N THR A 103 -0.72 1.00 0.18
CA THR A 103 -1.68 0.79 1.29
C THR A 103 -1.97 2.06 2.08
N ALA A 104 -0.98 2.93 2.26
CA ALA A 104 -1.17 4.20 2.95
C ALA A 104 -2.03 5.16 2.12
N GLU A 105 -1.73 5.27 0.83
CA GLU A 105 -2.46 6.09 -0.14
C GLU A 105 -3.92 5.65 -0.25
N ASP A 106 -4.16 4.34 -0.40
CA ASP A 106 -5.50 3.75 -0.48
C ASP A 106 -6.34 4.04 0.77
N PHE A 107 -5.72 3.94 1.96
CA PHE A 107 -6.37 4.28 3.22
C PHE A 107 -6.73 5.77 3.30
N ILE A 108 -5.83 6.66 2.92
CA ILE A 108 -6.11 8.10 2.93
C ILE A 108 -7.21 8.45 1.93
N LEU A 109 -7.21 7.86 0.73
CA LEU A 109 -8.28 8.03 -0.25
C LEU A 109 -9.64 7.60 0.33
N SER A 110 -9.68 6.43 0.96
CA SER A 110 -10.89 5.93 1.64
C SER A 110 -11.34 6.88 2.76
N LEU A 111 -10.41 7.47 3.51
CA LEU A 111 -10.71 8.39 4.61
C LEU A 111 -11.28 9.73 4.12
N ILE A 112 -10.70 10.32 3.07
CA ILE A 112 -11.16 11.61 2.51
C ILE A 112 -12.48 11.50 1.74
N GLU A 113 -12.87 10.27 1.35
CA GLU A 113 -14.19 9.98 0.79
C GLU A 113 -15.29 10.04 1.86
N VAL A 114 -14.96 9.82 3.14
CA VAL A 114 -15.92 9.96 4.24
C VAL A 114 -16.31 11.43 4.41
N PRO A 115 -17.58 11.80 4.21
CA PRO A 115 -18.01 13.19 4.29
C PRO A 115 -17.81 13.74 5.71
N ARG A 116 -17.06 14.85 5.82
CA ARG A 116 -16.76 15.51 7.10
C ARG A 116 -16.13 14.55 8.13
N TYR A 117 -15.21 13.67 7.70
CA TYR A 117 -14.58 12.67 8.57
C TYR A 117 -13.99 13.27 9.86
N LEU A 118 -13.39 14.47 9.80
CA LEU A 118 -12.88 15.18 10.99
C LEU A 118 -13.96 15.49 12.02
N LEU A 119 -15.16 15.88 11.59
CA LEU A 119 -16.29 16.16 12.49
C LEU A 119 -16.84 14.88 13.09
N ARG A 120 -16.76 13.76 12.37
CA ARG A 120 -17.24 12.45 12.85
C ARG A 120 -16.27 11.78 13.82
N LEU A 121 -15.04 12.26 13.88
CA LEU A 121 -14.01 11.85 14.84
C LEU A 121 -14.09 12.63 16.17
N GLN A 122 -14.90 13.70 16.25
CA GLN A 122 -15.14 14.52 17.45
C GLN A 122 -16.38 14.03 18.20
#